data_AF-A0A1V3XQZ1-F1
#
_entry.id   AF-A0A1V3XQZ1-F1
#
_cell.length_a   1.000
_cell.length_b   1.000
_cell.length_c   1.000
_cell.angle_alpha   90.00
_cell.angle_beta   90.00
_cell.angle_gamma   90.00
#
_symmetry.space_group_name_H-M   'P 1'
#
loop_
_entity.id
_entity.type
_entity.pdbx_description
1 polymer ?
#
loop_
_entity_poly.entity_id
_entity_poly.type
_entity_poly.pdbx_seq_one_letter_code
_entity_poly.pdbx_strand_id
1 'polypeptide(L)'
;MALRFLDPRLDGLAHPRSNVHFTPTYSSWRNQVERWFALLTDKKLRRGAHRSIQVLEKDIRAWIQNWNDDPRPFTSNNRRRIPRTTRLISSTNSWRRTPVRSSPIRSTQGGWMSTAAWMTSITLLAATLMFTLNRWPMEIVALGSAFALVVVGVISPDQMISGFSSPTVILIASLLIVAEALDATGVTAWVSGIIDSSAGNSRSRALVLTMTVAALMGTVITATGATAALVPSAVKVCQRMGMTPSRMLMPLAFAAKVGPLLILVGSPINIMIAHAIGNTTGMTVGFFTFGILGAPLLLATVVITSVLVWLLPPRRSVSQSADLSSHGETLAQHYGLDHVFHLRPTKSSPLVGARISDQAIRADRIKLIPSARGGPTLAARFDRTITEGELLTVIGDRSSIESYAQKNALEIVDQHSGSEPLKNFLNVQGGIVEVMIPRDRATYTRR
;
A
#
# COMPACT_ATOMS: atom_id res chain seq x y z
N MET A 1 -2.57 -23.73 -33.47
CA MET A 1 -2.37 -22.60 -34.40
C MET A 1 -3.13 -21.39 -33.87
N ALA A 2 -2.44 -20.52 -33.12
CA ALA A 2 -2.78 -19.13 -32.80
C ALA A 2 -2.03 -18.75 -31.51
N LEU A 3 -0.95 -17.99 -31.66
CA LEU A 3 -0.43 -17.00 -30.70
C LEU A 3 0.82 -16.38 -31.33
N ARG A 4 0.57 -15.41 -32.21
CA ARG A 4 1.61 -14.58 -32.86
C ARG A 4 1.12 -13.14 -32.87
N PHE A 5 1.24 -12.46 -31.74
CA PHE A 5 1.14 -11.01 -31.62
C PHE A 5 1.97 -10.55 -30.42
N LEU A 6 3.28 -10.44 -30.63
CA LEU A 6 4.16 -9.58 -29.84
C LEU A 6 4.99 -8.75 -30.83
N ASP A 7 5.09 -7.48 -30.48
CA ASP A 7 5.60 -6.31 -31.20
C ASP A 7 6.95 -6.51 -31.93
N PRO A 8 7.07 -6.20 -33.24
CA PRO A 8 8.30 -6.38 -34.03
C PRO A 8 9.40 -5.32 -33.79
N ARG A 9 9.30 -4.47 -32.75
CA ARG A 9 10.32 -3.45 -32.42
C ARG A 9 11.39 -3.89 -31.42
N LEU A 10 11.41 -5.16 -30.99
CA LEU A 10 12.32 -5.65 -29.93
C LEU A 10 13.41 -6.63 -30.42
N ASP A 11 13.54 -6.85 -31.74
CA ASP A 11 14.48 -7.83 -32.31
C ASP A 11 15.98 -7.47 -32.18
N GLY A 12 16.32 -6.30 -31.63
CA GLY A 12 17.71 -5.87 -31.39
C GLY A 12 18.36 -6.37 -30.09
N LEU A 13 17.64 -7.10 -29.22
CA LEU A 13 18.10 -7.42 -27.86
C LEU A 13 18.69 -8.84 -27.68
N ALA A 14 18.82 -9.61 -28.76
CA ALA A 14 19.29 -11.01 -28.70
C ALA A 14 20.81 -11.18 -28.91
N HIS A 15 21.65 -10.19 -28.60
CA HIS A 15 23.11 -10.32 -28.74
C HIS A 15 23.79 -10.86 -27.47
N PRO A 16 24.71 -11.84 -27.55
CA PRO A 16 25.40 -12.44 -26.37
C PRO A 16 26.30 -11.49 -25.57
N ARG A 17 26.50 -10.25 -26.04
CA ARG A 17 27.33 -9.21 -25.40
C ARG A 17 26.53 -8.04 -24.83
N SER A 18 25.22 -8.01 -25.00
CA SER A 18 24.33 -6.98 -24.43
C SER A 18 23.61 -7.54 -23.21
N ASN A 19 24.04 -7.14 -22.01
CA ASN A 19 23.28 -7.35 -20.78
C ASN A 19 22.42 -6.11 -20.51
N VAL A 20 21.10 -6.26 -20.59
CA VAL A 20 20.17 -5.19 -20.18
C VAL A 20 20.17 -5.11 -18.66
N HIS A 21 20.81 -4.08 -18.12
CA HIS A 21 20.71 -3.77 -16.69
C HIS A 21 19.42 -2.97 -16.44
N PHE A 22 18.48 -3.60 -15.75
CA PHE A 22 17.34 -2.90 -15.16
C PHE A 22 17.83 -2.07 -13.98
N THR A 23 18.16 -0.79 -14.21
CA THR A 23 18.19 0.18 -13.12
C THR A 23 16.74 0.40 -12.69
N PRO A 24 16.35 0.12 -11.42
CA PRO A 24 15.00 0.42 -10.98
C PRO A 24 14.70 1.90 -11.26
N THR A 25 13.56 2.15 -11.90
CA THR A 25 13.07 3.46 -12.41
C THR A 25 12.85 4.51 -11.31
N TYR A 26 13.29 4.23 -10.08
CA TYR A 26 13.15 5.06 -8.90
C TYR A 26 14.46 5.04 -8.13
N SER A 27 15.54 5.59 -8.68
CA SER A 27 16.69 6.00 -7.87
C SER A 27 16.53 7.47 -7.50
N SER A 28 15.38 7.82 -6.92
CA SER A 28 15.13 9.17 -6.41
C SER A 28 15.91 9.37 -5.11
N TRP A 29 16.34 10.61 -4.83
CA TRP A 29 16.78 11.02 -3.50
C TRP A 29 15.71 10.67 -2.44
N ARG A 30 14.43 10.74 -2.84
CA ARG A 30 13.27 10.26 -2.11
C ARG A 30 13.35 8.75 -1.78
N ASN A 31 13.81 7.88 -2.68
CA ASN A 31 14.03 6.45 -2.37
C ASN A 31 15.20 6.25 -1.40
N GLN A 32 16.23 7.12 -1.42
CA GLN A 32 17.31 7.05 -0.41
C GLN A 32 16.82 7.49 0.97
N VAL A 33 16.01 8.55 1.00
CA VAL A 33 15.34 9.04 2.22
C VAL A 33 14.33 8.02 2.73
N GLU A 34 13.47 7.46 1.87
CA GLU A 34 12.51 6.40 2.18
C GLU A 34 13.21 5.13 2.67
N ARG A 35 14.36 4.75 2.10
CA ARG A 35 15.17 3.60 2.59
C ARG A 35 15.82 3.88 3.93
N TRP A 36 16.34 5.10 4.14
CA TRP A 36 16.89 5.49 5.43
C TRP A 36 15.81 5.51 6.52
N PHE A 37 14.63 6.05 6.21
CA PHE A 37 13.47 6.03 7.10
C PHE A 37 12.89 4.63 7.30
N ALA A 38 12.93 3.75 6.29
CA ALA A 38 12.58 2.35 6.43
C ALA A 38 13.54 1.62 7.38
N LEU A 39 14.84 1.95 7.33
CA LEU A 39 15.83 1.41 8.26
C LEU A 39 15.64 1.92 9.69
N LEU A 40 15.37 3.22 9.87
CA LEU A 40 14.98 3.78 11.17
C LEU A 40 13.73 3.07 11.71
N THR A 41 12.73 2.89 10.84
CA THR A 41 11.47 2.23 11.19
C THR A 41 11.67 0.77 11.57
N ASP A 42 12.38 -0.02 10.77
CA ASP A 42 12.57 -1.45 11.03
C ASP A 42 13.51 -1.70 12.22
N LYS A 43 14.60 -0.93 12.34
CA LYS A 43 15.62 -1.19 13.35
C LYS A 43 15.34 -0.53 14.69
N LYS A 44 14.66 0.62 14.73
CA LYS A 44 14.48 1.42 15.95
C LYS A 44 13.03 1.57 16.39
N LEU A 45 12.09 1.77 15.46
CA LEU A 45 10.67 1.99 15.82
C LEU A 45 9.92 0.67 16.03
N ARG A 46 10.00 -0.29 15.10
CA ARG A 46 9.25 -1.56 15.18
C ARG A 46 9.79 -2.55 16.22
N ARG A 47 11.10 -2.49 16.52
CA ARG A 47 11.78 -3.40 17.45
C ARG A 47 11.98 -2.80 18.85
N GLY A 48 11.65 -1.51 19.05
CA GLY A 48 11.85 -0.80 20.31
C GLY A 48 10.56 -0.70 21.13
N ALA A 49 10.64 -0.93 22.44
CA ALA A 49 9.53 -0.69 23.37
C ALA A 49 9.65 0.72 23.96
N HIS A 50 8.95 1.69 23.36
CA HIS A 50 8.99 3.10 23.76
C HIS A 50 7.83 3.41 24.71
N ARG A 51 8.11 3.66 25.99
CA ARG A 51 7.08 3.87 27.04
C ARG A 51 6.67 5.32 27.25
N SER A 52 7.38 6.28 26.64
CA SER A 52 7.00 7.70 26.63
C SER A 52 7.57 8.41 25.42
N ILE A 53 6.99 9.59 25.10
CA ILE A 53 7.45 10.44 24.00
C ILE A 53 8.88 10.92 24.22
N GLN A 54 9.27 11.26 25.46
CA GLN A 54 10.65 11.69 25.75
C GLN A 54 11.66 10.56 25.52
N VAL A 55 11.28 9.31 25.82
CA VAL A 55 12.13 8.13 25.56
C VAL A 55 12.27 7.90 24.07
N LEU A 56 11.18 7.99 23.31
CA LEU A 56 11.20 7.87 21.84
C LEU A 56 12.09 8.94 21.20
N GLU A 57 11.97 10.18 21.62
CA GLU A 57 12.78 11.29 21.11
C GLU A 57 14.27 11.06 21.38
N LYS A 58 14.62 10.71 22.62
CA LYS A 58 15.99 10.39 23.02
C LYS A 58 16.56 9.25 22.17
N ASP A 59 15.74 8.23 21.92
CA ASP A 59 16.12 7.04 21.16
C ASP A 59 16.35 7.32 19.67
N ILE A 60 15.52 8.17 19.07
CA ILE A 60 15.70 8.63 17.69
C ILE A 60 16.96 9.49 17.59
N ARG A 61 17.17 10.43 18.52
CA ARG A 61 18.36 11.30 18.54
C ARG A 61 19.65 10.49 18.68
N ALA A 62 19.68 9.50 19.58
CA ALA A 62 20.81 8.60 19.76
C ALA A 62 21.08 7.76 18.49
N TRP A 63 20.03 7.30 17.81
CA TRP A 63 20.18 6.56 16.56
C TRP A 63 20.74 7.44 15.42
N ILE A 64 20.29 8.71 15.32
CA ILE A 64 20.82 9.68 14.35
C ILE A 64 22.30 9.97 14.62
N GLN A 65 22.69 10.20 15.88
CA GLN A 65 24.08 10.42 16.25
C GLN A 65 24.96 9.22 15.86
N ASN A 66 24.57 8.00 16.26
CA ASN A 66 25.30 6.79 15.90
C ASN A 66 25.37 6.55 14.38
N TRP A 67 24.33 6.92 13.63
CA TRP A 67 24.31 6.81 12.17
C TRP A 67 25.28 7.81 11.52
N ASN A 68 25.39 9.02 12.08
CA ASN A 68 26.28 10.06 11.57
C ASN A 68 27.76 9.77 11.90
N ASP A 69 28.05 9.00 12.96
CA ASP A 69 29.40 8.60 13.34
C ASP A 69 30.00 7.52 12.40
N ASP A 70 29.18 6.62 11.84
CA ASP A 70 29.59 5.61 10.83
C ASP A 70 28.54 5.48 9.70
N PRO A 71 28.45 6.48 8.78
CA PRO A 71 27.46 6.47 7.72
C PRO A 71 27.85 5.43 6.66
N ARG A 72 27.14 4.29 6.62
CA ARG A 72 27.37 3.26 5.61
C ARG A 72 26.71 3.65 4.28
N PRO A 73 27.47 3.83 3.18
CA PRO A 73 26.89 4.15 1.88
C PRO A 73 26.04 2.98 1.38
N PHE A 74 24.92 3.31 0.74
CA PHE A 74 23.99 2.35 0.16
C PHE A 74 24.66 1.62 -1.01
N THR A 75 25.23 0.45 -0.74
CA THR A 75 25.77 -0.42 -1.78
C THR A 75 24.64 -1.28 -2.33
N SER A 76 24.25 -1.01 -3.58
CA SER A 76 23.50 -2.00 -4.37
C SER A 76 24.36 -3.25 -4.46
N ASN A 77 23.88 -4.37 -3.94
CA ASN A 77 24.64 -5.62 -3.92
C ASN A 77 24.77 -6.16 -5.34
N ASN A 78 25.84 -5.75 -6.04
CA ASN A 78 26.39 -6.53 -7.12
C ASN A 78 27.92 -6.45 -7.05
N ARG A 79 28.51 -7.30 -6.19
CA ARG A 79 29.96 -7.48 -6.11
C ARG A 79 30.47 -8.10 -7.43
N ARG A 80 31.10 -7.28 -8.26
CA ARG A 80 32.30 -7.71 -9.00
C ARG A 80 33.43 -6.74 -8.69
N ARG A 81 34.54 -7.31 -8.20
CA ARG A 81 35.80 -6.65 -7.86
C ARG A 81 36.23 -5.67 -8.95
N ILE A 82 36.46 -4.42 -8.58
CA ILE A 82 37.33 -3.50 -9.34
C ILE A 82 38.63 -3.41 -8.55
N PRO A 83 39.82 -3.66 -9.15
CA PRO A 83 41.09 -3.59 -8.42
C PRO A 83 41.40 -2.17 -7.96
N ARG A 84 42.09 -2.07 -6.82
CA ARG A 84 42.61 -0.85 -6.21
C ARG A 84 43.42 0.00 -7.20
N THR A 85 42.95 1.21 -7.51
CA THR A 85 43.81 2.34 -7.88
C THR A 85 43.88 3.30 -6.70
N THR A 86 44.68 2.91 -5.71
CA THR A 86 45.19 3.81 -4.68
C THR A 86 46.49 4.42 -5.22
N ARG A 87 46.40 5.60 -5.84
CA ARG A 87 47.48 6.62 -5.89
C ARG A 87 46.98 7.83 -6.68
N LEU A 88 46.93 8.97 -5.99
CA LEU A 88 46.86 10.38 -6.46
C LEU A 88 45.80 11.18 -5.68
N ILE A 89 45.87 11.18 -4.36
CA ILE A 89 45.33 12.27 -3.53
C ILE A 89 46.37 12.56 -2.44
N SER A 90 47.49 13.15 -2.86
CA SER A 90 48.47 13.76 -1.95
C SER A 90 49.28 14.82 -2.67
N SER A 91 48.61 15.80 -3.31
CA SER A 91 49.23 17.08 -3.67
C SER A 91 48.16 18.06 -4.20
N THR A 92 47.47 18.76 -3.30
CA THR A 92 46.94 20.13 -3.54
C THR A 92 46.27 20.65 -2.26
N ASN A 93 47.03 20.71 -1.17
CA ASN A 93 46.69 21.50 0.03
C ASN A 93 47.22 22.94 -0.11
N SER A 94 46.95 23.59 -1.24
CA SER A 94 47.44 24.95 -1.53
C SER A 94 46.41 25.88 -2.16
N TRP A 95 45.11 25.65 -1.94
CA TRP A 95 44.09 26.66 -2.24
C TRP A 95 43.82 27.51 -0.99
N ARG A 96 44.76 28.42 -0.73
CA ARG A 96 44.54 29.58 0.14
C ARG A 96 43.38 30.41 -0.43
N ARG A 97 42.57 30.92 0.49
CA ARG A 97 41.53 31.95 0.33
C ARG A 97 41.80 32.90 -0.85
N THR A 98 41.10 32.72 -1.96
CA THR A 98 40.88 33.79 -2.94
C THR A 98 39.62 34.56 -2.51
N PRO A 99 39.69 35.89 -2.30
CA PRO A 99 38.49 36.66 -2.05
C PRO A 99 37.64 36.64 -3.33
N VAL A 100 36.40 36.17 -3.20
CA VAL A 100 35.41 36.20 -4.27
C VAL A 100 35.13 37.67 -4.59
N ARG A 101 35.66 38.15 -5.70
CA ARG A 101 35.36 39.48 -6.24
C ARG A 101 33.94 39.44 -6.79
N SER A 102 32.95 39.83 -5.98
CA SER A 102 31.59 40.08 -6.44
C SER A 102 31.63 41.20 -7.47
N SER A 103 31.46 40.85 -8.75
CA SER A 103 31.25 41.85 -9.80
C SER A 103 29.91 42.54 -9.52
N PRO A 104 29.84 43.89 -9.58
CA PRO A 104 28.57 44.57 -9.39
C PRO A 104 27.64 44.19 -10.54
N ILE A 105 26.47 43.65 -10.19
CA ILE A 105 25.37 43.40 -11.13
C ILE A 105 25.00 44.76 -11.73
N ARG A 106 25.38 44.97 -12.99
CA ARG A 106 25.11 46.19 -13.72
C ARG A 106 23.60 46.27 -13.96
N SER A 107 22.89 47.10 -13.22
CA SER A 107 21.47 47.40 -13.43
C SER A 107 21.31 48.28 -14.67
N THR A 108 21.13 47.67 -15.84
CA THR A 108 20.61 48.37 -17.01
C THR A 108 19.11 48.58 -16.82
N GLN A 109 18.75 49.75 -16.32
CA GLN A 109 17.42 50.34 -16.48
C GLN A 109 17.20 50.70 -17.96
N GLY A 110 16.07 50.28 -18.51
CA GLY A 110 15.51 50.82 -19.77
C GLY A 110 15.35 49.81 -20.91
N GLY A 111 14.11 49.33 -21.09
CA GLY A 111 13.60 48.75 -22.33
C GLY A 111 13.96 47.28 -22.59
N TRP A 112 12.92 46.43 -22.63
CA TRP A 112 12.93 44.99 -22.96
C TRP A 112 13.42 44.04 -21.85
N MET A 113 12.73 42.90 -21.69
CA MET A 113 13.13 41.81 -20.78
C MET A 113 14.59 41.43 -21.04
N SER A 114 15.40 41.35 -19.98
CA SER A 114 16.80 40.93 -20.08
C SER A 114 16.90 39.56 -20.77
N THR A 115 17.99 39.30 -21.49
CA THR A 115 18.23 37.99 -22.13
C THR A 115 18.12 36.83 -21.13
N ALA A 116 18.57 37.07 -19.90
CA ALA A 116 18.40 36.15 -18.78
C ALA A 116 16.92 35.89 -18.42
N ALA A 117 16.07 36.92 -18.45
CA ALA A 117 14.63 36.77 -18.20
C ALA A 117 13.93 35.94 -19.30
N TRP A 118 14.33 36.10 -20.57
CA TRP A 118 13.80 35.26 -21.64
C TRP A 118 14.23 33.80 -21.50
N MET A 119 15.51 33.56 -21.17
CA MET A 119 16.05 32.23 -20.95
C MET A 119 15.36 31.50 -19.78
N THR A 120 15.08 32.21 -18.69
CA THR A 120 14.33 31.65 -17.55
C THR A 120 12.89 31.36 -17.93
N SER A 121 12.19 32.29 -18.60
CA SER A 121 10.81 32.08 -19.04
C SER A 121 10.66 30.89 -19.98
N ILE A 122 11.56 30.73 -20.95
CA ILE A 122 11.55 29.58 -21.88
C ILE A 122 11.78 28.28 -21.12
N THR A 123 12.75 28.26 -20.20
CA THR A 123 13.05 27.05 -19.41
C THR A 123 11.87 26.66 -18.51
N LEU A 124 11.22 27.64 -17.87
CA LEU A 124 10.04 27.42 -17.04
C LEU A 124 8.81 26.97 -17.87
N LEU A 125 8.63 27.54 -19.06
CA LEU A 125 7.55 27.14 -19.98
C LEU A 125 7.76 25.70 -20.46
N ALA A 126 8.99 25.35 -20.84
CA ALA A 126 9.34 23.99 -21.24
C ALA A 126 9.15 22.99 -20.08
N ALA A 127 9.58 23.33 -18.87
CA ALA A 127 9.36 22.51 -17.68
C ALA A 127 7.86 22.31 -17.39
N THR A 128 7.06 23.37 -17.50
CA THR A 128 5.60 23.31 -17.33
C THR A 128 4.95 22.39 -18.36
N LEU A 129 5.35 22.50 -19.63
CA LEU A 129 4.86 21.61 -20.69
C LEU A 129 5.27 20.15 -20.45
N MET A 130 6.49 19.91 -19.97
CA MET A 130 6.95 18.56 -19.62
C MET A 130 6.15 17.98 -18.44
N PHE A 131 5.81 18.80 -17.44
CA PHE A 131 4.95 18.37 -16.33
C PHE A 131 3.54 18.01 -16.79
N THR A 132 2.93 18.80 -17.68
CA THR A 132 1.57 18.51 -18.18
C THR A 132 1.53 17.30 -19.11
N LEU A 133 2.59 17.07 -19.90
CA LEU A 133 2.72 15.88 -20.73
C LEU A 133 2.94 14.60 -19.91
N ASN A 134 3.38 14.72 -18.65
CA ASN A 134 3.61 13.62 -17.71
C ASN A 134 4.37 12.40 -18.29
N ARG A 135 5.23 12.66 -19.29
CA ARG A 135 5.96 11.62 -20.03
C ARG A 135 7.20 11.14 -19.28
N TRP A 136 7.78 12.05 -18.48
CA TRP A 136 9.00 11.88 -17.72
C TRP A 136 8.69 12.03 -16.23
N PRO A 137 9.40 11.31 -15.34
CA PRO A 137 9.30 11.52 -13.91
C PRO A 137 9.48 13.00 -13.56
N MET A 138 8.58 13.53 -12.73
CA MET A 138 8.57 14.94 -12.35
C MET A 138 9.89 15.40 -11.71
N GLU A 139 10.59 14.49 -11.04
CA GLU A 139 11.89 14.75 -10.42
C GLU A 139 12.96 15.02 -11.48
N ILE A 140 12.94 14.28 -12.59
CA ILE A 140 13.88 14.46 -13.70
C ILE A 140 13.62 15.79 -14.39
N VAL A 141 12.35 16.15 -14.60
CA VAL A 141 11.98 17.45 -15.18
C VAL A 141 12.38 18.61 -14.25
N ALA A 142 12.16 18.48 -12.95
CA ALA A 142 12.53 19.50 -11.97
C ALA A 142 14.05 19.69 -11.85
N LEU A 143 14.82 18.60 -11.67
CA LEU A 143 16.29 18.70 -11.61
C LEU A 143 16.88 19.10 -12.97
N GLY A 144 16.32 18.60 -14.07
CA GLY A 144 16.76 18.93 -15.42
C GLY A 144 16.56 20.39 -15.76
N SER A 145 15.44 20.99 -15.36
CA SER A 145 15.18 22.43 -15.56
C SER A 145 16.11 23.30 -14.70
N ALA A 146 16.37 22.91 -13.44
CA ALA A 146 17.34 23.59 -12.59
C ALA A 146 18.76 23.51 -13.18
N PHE A 147 19.17 22.34 -13.67
CA PHE A 147 20.46 22.14 -14.32
C PHE A 147 20.58 22.93 -15.64
N ALA A 148 19.51 22.97 -16.44
CA ALA A 148 19.49 23.76 -17.66
C ALA A 148 19.74 25.26 -17.38
N LEU A 149 19.18 25.81 -16.31
CA LEU A 149 19.44 27.20 -15.91
C LEU A 149 20.89 27.46 -15.48
N VAL A 150 21.57 26.46 -14.91
CA VAL A 150 23.01 26.53 -14.60
C VAL A 150 23.84 26.51 -15.89
N VAL A 151 23.52 25.61 -16.82
CA VAL A 151 24.23 25.49 -18.11
C VAL A 151 24.08 26.75 -18.96
N VAL A 152 22.89 27.36 -18.97
CA VAL A 152 22.63 28.62 -19.66
C VAL A 152 23.30 29.82 -18.95
N GLY A 153 23.82 29.61 -17.73
CA GLY A 153 24.53 30.64 -16.96
C GLY A 153 23.60 31.66 -16.31
N VAL A 154 22.30 31.35 -16.15
CA VAL A 154 21.34 32.24 -15.48
C VAL A 154 21.52 32.17 -13.97
N ILE A 155 21.77 30.98 -13.42
CA ILE A 155 21.98 30.75 -11.99
C ILE A 155 23.32 30.07 -11.74
N SER A 156 23.95 30.35 -10.60
CA SER A 156 25.17 29.65 -10.19
C SER A 156 24.86 28.26 -9.62
N PRO A 157 25.84 27.33 -9.60
CA PRO A 157 25.68 26.03 -8.93
C PRO A 157 25.27 26.15 -7.46
N ASP A 158 25.80 27.15 -6.75
CA ASP A 158 25.46 27.41 -5.36
C ASP A 158 24.00 27.85 -5.20
N GLN A 159 23.49 28.69 -6.12
CA GLN A 159 22.10 29.11 -6.13
C GLN A 159 21.15 27.95 -6.42
N MET A 160 21.50 27.06 -7.35
CA MET A 160 20.74 25.83 -7.62
C MET A 160 20.58 24.99 -6.35
N ILE A 161 21.65 24.85 -5.55
CA ILE A 161 21.63 24.04 -4.33
C ILE A 161 20.93 24.76 -3.17
N SER A 162 20.98 26.09 -3.10
CA SER A 162 20.36 26.87 -2.03
C SER A 162 18.86 26.64 -1.84
N GLY A 163 18.14 26.28 -2.92
CA GLY A 163 16.71 25.95 -2.87
C GLY A 163 16.39 24.73 -1.99
N PHE A 164 17.31 23.77 -1.90
CA PHE A 164 17.14 22.57 -1.06
C PHE A 164 17.24 22.88 0.44
N SER A 165 17.95 23.95 0.81
CA SER A 165 18.09 24.40 2.19
C SER A 165 16.95 25.33 2.63
N SER A 166 15.90 25.48 1.82
CA SER A 166 14.75 26.31 2.17
C SER A 166 14.03 25.73 3.40
N PRO A 167 13.73 26.55 4.43
CA PRO A 167 12.94 26.12 5.59
C PRO A 167 11.62 25.46 5.21
N THR A 168 11.00 25.90 4.10
CA THR A 168 9.75 25.34 3.58
C THR A 168 9.93 23.89 3.11
N VAL A 169 11.05 23.57 2.44
CA VAL A 169 11.33 22.22 1.96
C VAL A 169 11.54 21.27 3.14
N ILE A 170 12.31 21.71 4.15
CA ILE A 170 12.55 20.95 5.37
C ILE A 170 11.24 20.71 6.15
N LEU A 171 10.39 21.74 6.25
CA LEU A 171 9.09 21.65 6.90
C LEU A 171 8.16 20.65 6.18
N ILE A 172 8.05 20.76 4.85
CA ILE A 172 7.24 19.83 4.04
C ILE A 172 7.76 18.40 4.20
N ALA A 173 9.07 18.17 4.13
CA ALA A 173 9.66 16.84 4.33
C ALA A 173 9.33 16.27 5.72
N SER A 174 9.46 17.09 6.76
CA SER A 174 9.14 16.71 8.15
C SER A 174 7.66 16.31 8.32
N LEU A 175 6.75 17.07 7.70
CA LEU A 175 5.32 16.78 7.76
C LEU A 175 4.93 15.53 6.99
N LEU A 176 5.54 15.27 5.85
CA LEU A 176 5.33 14.01 5.11
C LEU A 176 5.79 12.79 5.91
N ILE A 177 6.87 12.91 6.69
CA ILE A 177 7.33 11.85 7.60
C ILE A 177 6.29 11.60 8.70
N VAL A 178 5.73 12.66 9.29
CA VAL A 178 4.68 12.53 10.31
C VAL A 178 3.41 11.89 9.73
N ALA A 179 2.99 12.31 8.54
CA ALA A 179 1.86 11.72 7.82
C ALA A 179 2.04 10.21 7.59
N GLU A 180 3.23 9.80 7.13
CA GLU A 180 3.55 8.39 6.90
C GLU A 180 3.65 7.60 8.21
N ALA A 181 4.21 8.19 9.27
CA ALA A 181 4.27 7.56 10.58
C ALA A 181 2.87 7.32 11.16
N LEU A 182 1.95 8.27 11.01
CA LEU A 182 0.55 8.12 11.41
C LEU A 182 -0.13 7.00 10.62
N ASP A 183 0.10 6.89 9.32
CA ASP A 183 -0.43 5.78 8.52
C ASP A 183 0.16 4.42 8.98
N ALA A 184 1.47 4.37 9.21
CA ALA A 184 2.17 3.17 9.68
C ALA A 184 1.69 2.68 11.06
N THR A 185 1.15 3.55 11.92
CA THR A 185 0.56 3.15 13.22
C THR A 185 -0.79 2.44 13.09
N GLY A 186 -1.37 2.36 11.88
CA GLY A 186 -2.66 1.71 11.66
C GLY A 186 -3.86 2.57 12.05
N VAL A 187 -3.66 3.89 12.23
CA VAL A 187 -4.78 4.85 12.41
C VAL A 187 -5.77 4.72 11.28
N THR A 188 -5.28 4.47 10.06
CA THR A 188 -6.11 4.28 8.87
C THR A 188 -7.01 3.05 8.96
N ALA A 189 -6.48 1.93 9.48
CA ALA A 189 -7.27 0.73 9.78
C ALA A 189 -8.29 0.97 10.90
N TRP A 190 -7.89 1.66 11.97
CA TRP A 190 -8.80 2.01 13.07
C TRP A 190 -9.96 2.90 12.61
N VAL A 191 -9.68 3.96 11.85
CA VAL A 191 -10.69 4.89 11.30
C VAL A 191 -11.62 4.18 10.31
N SER A 192 -11.11 3.24 9.51
CA SER A 192 -11.95 2.42 8.62
C SER A 192 -13.00 1.59 9.40
N GLY A 193 -12.68 1.19 10.64
CA GLY A 193 -13.62 0.53 11.54
C GLY A 193 -14.82 1.41 11.92
N ILE A 194 -14.64 2.74 12.00
CA ILE A 194 -15.71 3.71 12.31
C ILE A 194 -16.76 3.71 11.20
N ILE A 195 -16.33 3.65 9.93
CA ILE A 195 -17.24 3.53 8.78
C ILE A 195 -18.02 2.22 8.87
N ASP A 196 -17.32 1.12 9.14
CA ASP A 196 -17.89 -0.22 9.22
C ASP A 196 -18.94 -0.40 10.34
N SER A 197 -18.77 0.28 11.48
CA SER A 197 -19.69 0.22 12.62
C SER A 197 -20.80 1.27 12.56
N SER A 198 -20.57 2.41 11.92
CA SER A 198 -21.45 3.60 12.04
C SER A 198 -22.21 3.96 10.76
N ALA A 199 -21.96 3.27 9.64
CA ALA A 199 -22.67 3.48 8.38
C ALA A 199 -24.19 3.19 8.47
N GLY A 200 -24.62 2.34 9.42
CA GLY A 200 -26.03 2.01 9.65
C GLY A 200 -26.70 1.39 8.41
N ASN A 201 -28.01 1.61 8.24
CA ASN A 201 -28.80 1.08 7.11
C ASN A 201 -29.14 2.14 6.04
N SER A 202 -28.80 3.42 6.24
CA SER A 202 -29.14 4.48 5.30
C SER A 202 -28.00 4.75 4.32
N ARG A 203 -28.30 4.66 3.01
CA ARG A 203 -27.35 4.87 1.91
C ARG A 203 -26.74 6.28 1.92
N SER A 204 -27.56 7.31 2.18
CA SER A 204 -27.10 8.70 2.23
C SER A 204 -26.19 8.94 3.44
N ARG A 205 -26.55 8.37 4.60
CA ARG A 205 -25.72 8.44 5.82
C ARG A 205 -24.37 7.78 5.61
N ALA A 206 -24.33 6.59 5.02
CA ALA A 206 -23.09 5.89 4.70
C ALA A 206 -22.19 6.70 3.76
N LEU A 207 -22.78 7.31 2.73
CA LEU A 207 -22.04 8.19 1.80
C LEU A 207 -21.44 9.39 2.51
N VAL A 208 -22.26 10.16 3.24
CA VAL A 208 -21.81 11.37 3.96
C VAL A 208 -20.76 11.03 5.01
N LEU A 209 -20.95 9.94 5.76
CA LEU A 209 -19.97 9.47 6.74
C LEU A 209 -18.64 9.14 6.06
N THR A 210 -18.69 8.35 4.99
CA THR A 210 -17.51 7.93 4.23
C THR A 210 -16.76 9.15 3.68
N MET A 211 -17.46 10.12 3.12
CA MET A 211 -16.87 11.38 2.64
C MET A 211 -16.25 12.21 3.77
N THR A 212 -16.96 12.36 4.88
CA THR A 212 -16.46 13.14 6.04
C THR A 212 -15.18 12.52 6.59
N VAL A 213 -15.17 11.20 6.76
CA VAL A 213 -13.99 10.46 7.21
C VAL A 213 -12.84 10.60 6.21
N ALA A 214 -13.11 10.51 4.90
CA ALA A 214 -12.09 10.69 3.88
C ALA A 214 -11.47 12.07 3.87
N ALA A 215 -12.29 13.11 4.02
CA ALA A 215 -11.82 14.48 4.10
C ALA A 215 -10.92 14.67 5.33
N LEU A 216 -11.38 14.23 6.51
CA LEU A 216 -10.60 14.33 7.75
C LEU A 216 -9.28 13.57 7.68
N MET A 217 -9.27 12.35 7.13
CA MET A 217 -8.05 11.60 6.92
C MET A 217 -7.13 12.26 5.89
N GLY A 218 -7.70 12.81 4.81
CA GLY A 218 -6.97 13.53 3.77
C GLY A 218 -6.23 14.75 4.31
N THR A 219 -6.79 15.41 5.33
CA THR A 219 -6.18 16.54 6.04
C THR A 219 -4.90 16.15 6.79
N VAL A 220 -4.80 14.92 7.29
CA VAL A 220 -3.71 14.48 8.18
C VAL A 220 -2.62 13.72 7.44
N ILE A 221 -3.00 12.89 6.46
CA ILE A 221 -2.08 12.00 5.75
C ILE A 221 -1.80 12.58 4.36
N THR A 222 -2.35 11.95 3.32
CA THR A 222 -2.34 12.43 1.94
C THR A 222 -3.67 12.05 1.33
N ALA A 223 -4.20 12.87 0.41
CA ALA A 223 -5.46 12.55 -0.27
C ALA A 223 -5.42 11.15 -0.94
N THR A 224 -4.28 10.76 -1.50
CA THR A 224 -4.07 9.45 -2.11
C THR A 224 -4.05 8.33 -1.08
N GLY A 225 -3.28 8.49 0.01
CA GLY A 225 -3.21 7.50 1.10
C GLY A 225 -4.55 7.32 1.81
N ALA A 226 -5.24 8.42 2.14
CA ALA A 226 -6.58 8.40 2.71
C ALA A 226 -7.59 7.66 1.83
N THR A 227 -7.57 7.91 0.51
CA THR A 227 -8.43 7.20 -0.43
C THR A 227 -8.09 5.71 -0.46
N ALA A 228 -6.82 5.35 -0.60
CA ALA A 228 -6.38 3.95 -0.68
C ALA A 228 -6.74 3.17 0.58
N ALA A 229 -6.57 3.76 1.77
CA ALA A 229 -6.93 3.17 3.04
C ALA A 229 -8.45 2.93 3.20
N LEU A 230 -9.27 3.82 2.66
CA LEU A 230 -10.72 3.78 2.83
C LEU A 230 -11.45 2.97 1.76
N VAL A 231 -10.84 2.72 0.60
CA VAL A 231 -11.43 1.92 -0.48
C VAL A 231 -11.96 0.56 0.01
N PRO A 232 -11.22 -0.26 0.78
CA PRO A 232 -11.72 -1.56 1.23
C PRO A 232 -12.98 -1.46 2.09
N SER A 233 -13.03 -0.53 3.05
CA SER A 233 -14.21 -0.32 3.89
C SER A 233 -15.38 0.26 3.09
N ALA A 234 -15.13 1.24 2.21
CA ALA A 234 -16.15 1.80 1.33
C ALA A 234 -16.78 0.75 0.41
N VAL A 235 -15.97 -0.15 -0.16
CA VAL A 235 -16.45 -1.28 -0.97
C VAL A 235 -17.26 -2.26 -0.13
N LYS A 236 -16.80 -2.60 1.08
CA LYS A 236 -17.52 -3.49 2.00
C LYS A 236 -18.88 -2.92 2.41
N VAL A 237 -18.97 -1.61 2.67
CA VAL A 237 -20.25 -0.92 2.93
C VAL A 237 -21.15 -0.95 1.69
N CYS A 238 -20.58 -0.76 0.49
CA CYS A 238 -21.34 -0.86 -0.76
C CYS A 238 -21.96 -2.25 -0.95
N GLN A 239 -21.17 -3.31 -0.72
CA GLN A 239 -21.64 -4.69 -0.82
C GLN A 239 -22.77 -4.97 0.18
N ARG A 240 -22.60 -4.57 1.45
CA ARG A 240 -23.64 -4.71 2.48
C ARG A 240 -24.94 -3.97 2.15
N MET A 241 -24.86 -2.82 1.46
CA MET A 241 -26.03 -1.99 1.11
C MET A 241 -26.60 -2.24 -0.30
N GLY A 242 -26.02 -3.18 -1.06
CA GLY A 242 -26.37 -3.42 -2.46
C GLY A 242 -26.09 -2.23 -3.39
N MET A 243 -25.10 -1.40 -3.07
CA MET A 243 -24.71 -0.22 -3.86
C MET A 243 -23.59 -0.54 -4.85
N THR A 244 -23.56 0.15 -5.98
CA THR A 244 -22.43 0.05 -6.92
C THR A 244 -21.21 0.80 -6.36
N PRO A 245 -20.01 0.19 -6.29
CA PRO A 245 -18.83 0.83 -5.72
C PRO A 245 -18.48 2.19 -6.32
N SER A 246 -18.68 2.40 -7.63
CA SER A 246 -18.40 3.69 -8.29
C SER A 246 -19.16 4.87 -7.65
N ARG A 247 -20.38 4.64 -7.15
CA ARG A 247 -21.23 5.64 -6.50
C ARG A 247 -20.75 6.02 -5.10
N MET A 248 -19.83 5.27 -4.50
CA MET A 248 -19.22 5.58 -3.20
C MET A 248 -17.76 6.03 -3.36
N LEU A 249 -17.00 5.34 -4.20
CA LEU A 249 -15.57 5.57 -4.38
C LEU A 249 -15.26 6.92 -5.02
N MET A 250 -16.10 7.40 -5.94
CA MET A 250 -15.86 8.69 -6.58
C MET A 250 -16.13 9.88 -5.63
N PRO A 251 -17.26 9.92 -4.90
CA PRO A 251 -17.45 10.92 -3.83
C PRO A 251 -16.39 10.85 -2.72
N LEU A 252 -16.00 9.64 -2.30
CA LEU A 252 -14.89 9.41 -1.37
C LEU A 252 -13.61 10.12 -1.85
N ALA A 253 -13.20 9.88 -3.11
CA ALA A 253 -11.99 10.48 -3.68
C ALA A 253 -12.07 12.01 -3.75
N PHE A 254 -13.24 12.58 -4.11
CA PHE A 254 -13.43 14.03 -4.11
C PHE A 254 -13.32 14.63 -2.70
N ALA A 255 -13.97 14.04 -1.70
CA ALA A 255 -13.83 14.51 -0.32
C ALA A 255 -12.39 14.41 0.21
N ALA A 256 -11.70 13.29 -0.06
CA ALA A 256 -10.30 13.12 0.33
C ALA A 256 -9.38 14.17 -0.31
N LYS A 257 -9.70 14.63 -1.53
CA LYS A 257 -8.96 15.71 -2.22
C LYS A 257 -9.22 17.09 -1.61
N VAL A 258 -10.41 17.33 -1.08
CA VAL A 258 -10.76 18.62 -0.45
C VAL A 258 -10.23 18.71 0.98
N GLY A 259 -10.14 17.60 1.72
CA GLY A 259 -9.62 17.53 3.09
C GLY A 259 -8.37 18.38 3.38
N PRO A 260 -7.28 18.23 2.60
CA PRO A 260 -6.07 19.06 2.69
C PRO A 260 -6.28 20.58 2.72
N LEU A 261 -7.38 21.09 2.19
CA LEU A 261 -7.70 22.52 2.14
C LEU A 261 -8.30 23.05 3.45
N LEU A 262 -8.55 22.20 4.44
CA LEU A 262 -9.11 22.61 5.73
C LEU A 262 -8.08 23.27 6.66
N ILE A 263 -6.80 22.91 6.54
CA ILE A 263 -5.75 23.41 7.43
C ILE A 263 -4.47 23.74 6.64
N LEU A 264 -3.62 24.57 7.24
CA LEU A 264 -2.32 24.95 6.70
C LEU A 264 -1.40 23.74 6.43
N VAL A 265 -1.39 22.77 7.34
CA VAL A 265 -0.50 21.59 7.28
C VAL A 265 -1.03 20.49 6.36
N GLY A 266 -2.27 20.60 5.87
CA GLY A 266 -2.92 19.54 5.12
C GLY A 266 -2.34 19.29 3.73
N SER A 267 -1.63 20.28 3.17
CA SER A 267 -0.94 20.15 1.89
C SER A 267 0.36 20.95 1.88
N PRO A 268 1.44 20.41 1.26
CA PRO A 268 2.65 21.18 0.96
C PRO A 268 2.38 22.50 0.22
N ILE A 269 1.33 22.55 -0.60
CA ILE A 269 0.95 23.74 -1.37
C ILE A 269 0.50 24.87 -0.43
N ASN A 270 -0.28 24.56 0.60
CA ASN A 270 -0.78 25.56 1.56
C ASN A 270 0.38 26.19 2.34
N ILE A 271 1.37 25.38 2.72
CA ILE A 271 2.59 25.83 3.38
C ILE A 271 3.40 26.74 2.46
N MET A 272 3.54 26.37 1.18
CA MET A 272 4.25 27.18 0.19
C MET A 272 3.58 28.55 0.00
N ILE A 273 2.24 28.59 -0.08
CA ILE A 273 1.47 29.84 -0.17
C ILE A 273 1.69 30.69 1.09
N ALA A 274 1.57 30.08 2.28
CA ALA A 274 1.77 30.79 3.54
C ALA A 274 3.18 31.37 3.67
N HIS A 275 4.20 30.64 3.21
CA HIS A 275 5.57 31.12 3.21
C HIS A 275 5.78 32.27 2.20
N ALA A 276 5.19 32.17 1.01
CA ALA A 276 5.25 33.24 0.01
C ALA A 276 4.59 34.54 0.50
N ILE A 277 3.44 34.44 1.20
CA ILE A 277 2.78 35.60 1.82
C ILE A 277 3.66 36.18 2.93
N GLY A 278 4.18 35.34 3.83
CA GLY A 278 5.05 35.80 4.92
C GLY A 278 6.30 36.54 4.42
N ASN A 279 6.91 36.08 3.33
CA ASN A 279 8.09 36.72 2.76
C ASN A 279 7.80 38.04 2.04
N THR A 280 6.57 38.28 1.59
CA THR A 280 6.21 39.48 0.81
C THR A 280 5.52 40.55 1.66
N THR A 281 4.60 40.17 2.54
CA THR A 281 3.81 41.10 3.36
C THR A 281 4.22 41.10 4.83
N GLY A 282 5.05 40.15 5.28
CA GLY A 282 5.37 39.96 6.69
C GLY A 282 4.23 39.34 7.51
N MET A 283 3.09 39.03 6.88
CA MET A 283 1.93 38.46 7.58
C MET A 283 2.11 36.96 7.82
N THR A 284 1.76 36.51 9.02
CA THR A 284 1.67 35.08 9.32
C THR A 284 0.29 34.55 8.95
N VAL A 285 0.25 33.41 8.27
CA VAL A 285 -1.02 32.74 7.93
C VAL A 285 -1.39 31.80 9.07
N GLY A 286 -2.60 31.95 9.60
CA GLY A 286 -3.11 31.13 10.68
C GLY A 286 -3.33 29.67 10.26
N PHE A 287 -3.30 28.76 11.23
CA PHE A 287 -3.40 27.32 10.98
C PHE A 287 -4.71 26.92 10.28
N PHE A 288 -5.84 27.55 10.63
CA PHE A 288 -7.17 27.27 10.07
C PHE A 288 -7.63 28.26 9.01
N THR A 289 -6.78 29.20 8.57
CA THR A 289 -7.16 30.24 7.60
C THR A 289 -7.66 29.64 6.29
N PHE A 290 -7.02 28.55 5.82
CA PHE A 290 -7.48 27.83 4.62
C PHE A 290 -8.86 27.18 4.81
N GLY A 291 -9.20 26.76 6.02
CA GLY A 291 -10.49 26.15 6.36
C GLY A 291 -11.68 27.08 6.16
N ILE A 292 -11.48 28.40 6.15
CA ILE A 292 -12.54 29.37 5.82
C ILE A 292 -13.07 29.14 4.40
N LEU A 293 -12.20 28.77 3.46
CA LEU A 293 -12.58 28.39 2.10
C LEU A 293 -12.77 26.87 1.95
N GLY A 294 -11.97 26.07 2.66
CA GLY A 294 -12.01 24.62 2.60
C GLY A 294 -13.30 24.01 3.16
N ALA A 295 -13.86 24.55 4.25
CA ALA A 295 -15.06 24.00 4.86
C ALA A 295 -16.32 24.22 4.00
N PRO A 296 -16.58 25.43 3.44
CA PRO A 296 -17.65 25.60 2.46
C PRO A 296 -17.45 24.72 1.21
N LEU A 297 -16.21 24.58 0.73
CA LEU A 297 -15.92 23.72 -0.42
C LEU A 297 -16.17 22.24 -0.12
N LEU A 298 -15.84 21.78 1.09
CA LEU A 298 -16.13 20.42 1.53
C LEU A 298 -17.64 20.20 1.63
N LEU A 299 -18.36 21.12 2.24
CA LEU A 299 -19.82 21.07 2.33
C LEU A 299 -20.45 21.02 0.92
N ALA A 300 -20.03 21.91 0.03
CA ALA A 300 -20.46 21.92 -1.36
C ALA A 300 -20.14 20.59 -2.06
N THR A 301 -18.94 20.04 -1.85
CA THR A 301 -18.55 18.74 -2.41
C THR A 301 -19.45 17.62 -1.91
N VAL A 302 -19.75 17.57 -0.60
CA VAL A 302 -20.65 16.58 -0.01
C VAL A 302 -22.07 16.73 -0.56
N VAL A 303 -22.60 17.94 -0.63
CA VAL A 303 -23.94 18.21 -1.17
C VAL A 303 -24.03 17.84 -2.64
N ILE A 304 -23.13 18.39 -3.48
CA ILE A 304 -23.12 18.18 -4.94
C ILE A 304 -22.97 16.69 -5.24
N THR A 305 -22.00 16.01 -4.64
CA THR A 305 -21.77 14.59 -4.96
C THR A 305 -22.86 13.68 -4.39
N SER A 306 -23.50 14.04 -3.27
CA SER A 306 -24.64 13.27 -2.73
C SER A 306 -25.89 13.43 -3.60
N VAL A 307 -26.13 14.62 -4.17
CA VAL A 307 -27.24 14.87 -5.09
C VAL A 307 -26.93 14.25 -6.46
N LEU A 308 -25.79 14.57 -7.06
CA LEU A 308 -25.42 14.07 -8.40
C LEU A 308 -24.94 12.61 -8.41
N VAL A 309 -25.02 11.89 -7.29
CA VAL A 309 -24.59 10.48 -7.23
C VAL A 309 -25.34 9.59 -8.23
N TRP A 310 -26.58 9.96 -8.59
CA TRP A 310 -27.37 9.22 -9.57
C TRP A 310 -26.82 9.35 -11.00
N LEU A 311 -26.11 10.45 -11.30
CA LEU A 311 -25.54 10.74 -12.62
C LEU A 311 -24.27 9.92 -12.87
N LEU A 312 -23.65 9.41 -11.81
CA LEU A 312 -22.46 8.58 -11.91
C LEU A 312 -22.81 7.24 -12.57
N PRO A 313 -22.15 6.89 -13.69
CA PRO A 313 -22.42 5.63 -14.37
C PRO A 313 -22.09 4.46 -13.43
N PRO A 314 -22.96 3.44 -13.37
CA PRO A 314 -22.69 2.23 -12.61
C PRO A 314 -21.58 1.45 -13.31
N ARG A 315 -20.32 1.73 -12.95
CA ARG A 315 -19.16 0.98 -13.42
C ARG A 315 -18.78 0.00 -12.34
N ARG A 316 -18.95 -1.30 -12.62
CA ARG A 316 -18.38 -2.38 -11.81
C ARG A 316 -16.91 -2.47 -12.21
N SER A 317 -15.98 -2.20 -11.29
CA SER A 317 -14.55 -2.41 -11.55
C SER A 317 -14.27 -3.90 -11.66
N VAL A 318 -13.42 -4.26 -12.63
CA VAL A 318 -13.04 -5.64 -13.00
C VAL A 318 -12.25 -6.37 -11.90
N SER A 319 -11.87 -5.68 -10.82
CA SER A 319 -11.16 -6.24 -9.66
C SER A 319 -12.03 -6.28 -8.41
N GLN A 320 -13.27 -6.75 -8.50
CA GLN A 320 -13.93 -7.29 -7.31
C GLN A 320 -12.99 -8.37 -6.76
N SER A 321 -12.51 -8.24 -5.52
CA SER A 321 -12.29 -9.44 -4.71
C SER A 321 -13.63 -10.15 -4.77
N ALA A 322 -13.69 -11.20 -5.60
CA ALA A 322 -14.93 -11.85 -5.96
C ALA A 322 -15.71 -12.07 -4.67
N ASP A 323 -16.99 -11.74 -4.69
CA ASP A 323 -17.88 -12.14 -3.62
C ASP A 323 -17.97 -13.67 -3.69
N LEU A 324 -16.96 -14.31 -3.08
CA LEU A 324 -16.73 -15.74 -3.05
C LEU A 324 -17.79 -16.45 -2.22
N SER A 325 -18.69 -15.70 -1.54
CA SER A 325 -19.88 -16.29 -0.92
C SER A 325 -20.75 -16.97 -1.99
N SER A 326 -21.11 -16.24 -3.04
CA SER A 326 -21.92 -16.76 -4.16
C SER A 326 -21.18 -17.78 -5.03
N HIS A 327 -19.90 -17.54 -5.34
CA HIS A 327 -19.09 -18.50 -6.09
C HIS A 327 -18.79 -19.76 -5.27
N GLY A 328 -18.64 -19.61 -3.97
CA GLY A 328 -18.43 -20.69 -3.05
C GLY A 328 -19.67 -21.57 -2.88
N GLU A 329 -20.87 -20.99 -2.77
CA GLU A 329 -22.14 -21.74 -2.87
C GLU A 329 -22.27 -22.48 -4.20
N THR A 330 -21.88 -21.83 -5.31
CA THR A 330 -21.85 -22.47 -6.63
C THR A 330 -20.85 -23.63 -6.67
N LEU A 331 -19.67 -23.46 -6.05
CA LEU A 331 -18.65 -24.51 -5.92
C LEU A 331 -19.16 -25.66 -5.02
N ALA A 332 -19.84 -25.35 -3.92
CA ALA A 332 -20.43 -26.36 -3.06
C ALA A 332 -21.48 -27.17 -3.79
N GLN A 333 -22.36 -26.53 -4.57
CA GLN A 333 -23.32 -27.26 -5.38
C GLN A 333 -22.63 -28.06 -6.50
N HIS A 334 -21.63 -27.49 -7.17
CA HIS A 334 -20.96 -28.13 -8.31
C HIS A 334 -20.07 -29.32 -7.90
N TYR A 335 -19.38 -29.20 -6.77
CA TYR A 335 -18.54 -30.25 -6.19
C TYR A 335 -19.27 -31.08 -5.12
N GLY A 336 -20.55 -30.78 -4.87
CA GLY A 336 -21.44 -31.48 -3.95
C GLY A 336 -21.10 -31.34 -2.47
N LEU A 337 -20.45 -30.29 -1.98
CA LEU A 337 -19.96 -30.16 -0.59
C LEU A 337 -21.03 -30.33 0.52
N ASP A 338 -22.33 -30.44 0.18
CA ASP A 338 -23.43 -30.83 1.06
C ASP A 338 -23.28 -32.21 1.73
N HIS A 339 -22.35 -33.05 1.23
CA HIS A 339 -22.04 -34.36 1.81
C HIS A 339 -20.77 -34.35 2.68
N VAL A 340 -20.30 -33.17 3.12
CA VAL A 340 -19.14 -33.01 4.02
C VAL A 340 -19.61 -32.68 5.44
N PHE A 341 -19.20 -33.48 6.41
CA PHE A 341 -19.59 -33.35 7.82
C PHE A 341 -18.37 -33.31 8.73
N HIS A 342 -18.49 -32.60 9.85
CA HIS A 342 -17.50 -32.58 10.90
C HIS A 342 -17.95 -33.41 12.10
N LEU A 343 -17.16 -34.42 12.45
CA LEU A 343 -17.38 -35.32 13.58
C LEU A 343 -16.34 -35.06 14.66
N ARG A 344 -16.74 -35.14 15.93
CA ARG A 344 -15.86 -35.02 17.08
C ARG A 344 -15.90 -36.30 17.91
N PRO A 345 -14.76 -36.98 18.13
CA PRO A 345 -14.70 -38.13 19.03
C PRO A 345 -14.98 -37.72 20.47
N THR A 346 -15.94 -38.40 21.10
CA THR A 346 -16.21 -38.27 22.53
C THR A 346 -15.31 -39.21 23.34
N LYS A 347 -15.28 -39.06 24.66
CA LYS A 347 -14.47 -39.89 25.59
C LYS A 347 -14.69 -41.40 25.45
N SER A 348 -15.88 -41.81 25.02
CA SER A 348 -16.28 -43.22 24.84
C SER A 348 -16.02 -43.74 23.42
N SER A 349 -15.43 -42.94 22.54
CA SER A 349 -15.21 -43.34 21.15
C SER A 349 -14.06 -44.35 21.04
N PRO A 350 -14.29 -45.52 20.40
CA PRO A 350 -13.24 -46.52 20.16
C PRO A 350 -12.18 -46.04 19.16
N LEU A 351 -12.40 -44.88 18.53
CA LEU A 351 -11.46 -44.27 17.59
C LEU A 351 -10.37 -43.44 18.29
N VAL A 352 -10.56 -43.06 19.57
CA VAL A 352 -9.53 -42.33 20.33
C VAL A 352 -8.33 -43.24 20.58
N GLY A 353 -7.15 -42.84 20.11
CA GLY A 353 -5.92 -43.65 20.15
C GLY A 353 -5.70 -44.56 18.94
N ALA A 354 -6.68 -44.72 18.04
CA ALA A 354 -6.52 -45.48 16.81
C ALA A 354 -5.69 -44.70 15.77
N ARG A 355 -4.89 -45.40 14.97
CA ARG A 355 -4.15 -44.79 13.83
C ARG A 355 -5.10 -44.48 12.68
N ILE A 356 -4.95 -43.28 12.10
CA ILE A 356 -5.76 -42.84 10.96
C ILE A 356 -5.58 -43.75 9.74
N SER A 357 -4.39 -44.34 9.56
CA SER A 357 -4.08 -45.29 8.48
C SER A 357 -4.85 -46.61 8.56
N ASP A 358 -5.13 -47.10 9.77
CA ASP A 358 -5.45 -48.52 9.99
C ASP A 358 -6.95 -48.82 10.00
N GLN A 359 -7.80 -47.84 10.33
CA GLN A 359 -9.24 -48.10 10.52
C GLN A 359 -10.21 -47.11 9.86
N ALA A 360 -9.76 -45.94 9.40
CA ALA A 360 -10.69 -44.81 9.20
C ALA A 360 -11.01 -44.44 7.74
N ILE A 361 -10.40 -45.06 6.72
CA ILE A 361 -10.57 -44.59 5.30
C ILE A 361 -11.42 -45.55 4.45
N ARG A 362 -11.82 -46.71 4.99
CA ARG A 362 -12.50 -47.77 4.21
C ARG A 362 -13.81 -48.27 4.82
N ALA A 363 -14.58 -47.39 5.45
CA ALA A 363 -16.03 -47.64 5.51
C ALA A 363 -16.58 -47.34 4.10
N ASP A 364 -17.33 -48.27 3.52
CA ASP A 364 -17.62 -48.44 2.08
C ASP A 364 -18.16 -47.19 1.33
N ARG A 365 -18.49 -46.10 2.04
CA ARG A 365 -19.05 -44.85 1.51
C ARG A 365 -18.58 -43.58 2.23
N ILE A 366 -17.56 -43.68 3.09
CA ILE A 366 -17.17 -42.60 3.98
C ILE A 366 -15.66 -42.35 3.88
N LYS A 367 -15.27 -41.16 3.38
CA LYS A 367 -13.86 -40.75 3.28
C LYS A 367 -13.51 -39.77 4.40
N LEU A 368 -12.58 -40.18 5.25
CA LEU A 368 -12.10 -39.37 6.36
C LEU A 368 -10.93 -38.47 5.92
N ILE A 369 -11.03 -37.18 6.20
CA ILE A 369 -10.02 -36.16 5.95
C ILE A 369 -9.52 -35.65 7.30
N PRO A 370 -8.22 -35.79 7.60
CA PRO A 370 -7.65 -35.25 8.82
C PRO A 370 -7.67 -33.72 8.79
N SER A 371 -8.36 -33.08 9.74
CA SER A 371 -8.30 -31.62 9.95
C SER A 371 -7.06 -31.26 10.77
N ALA A 372 -6.41 -30.13 10.48
CA ALA A 372 -5.13 -29.75 11.08
C ALA A 372 -5.23 -28.47 11.91
N ARG A 373 -4.71 -28.50 13.15
CA ARG A 373 -4.02 -27.35 13.74
C ARG A 373 -2.56 -27.38 13.26
N GLY A 374 -2.01 -26.22 12.90
CA GLY A 374 -0.78 -26.07 12.11
C GLY A 374 0.40 -26.99 12.47
N GLY A 375 1.00 -27.60 11.44
CA GLY A 375 2.20 -28.44 11.50
C GLY A 375 2.53 -29.12 10.15
N PRO A 376 3.81 -29.49 9.88
CA PRO A 376 4.34 -29.69 8.53
C PRO A 376 3.98 -31.04 7.88
N THR A 377 4.09 -31.07 6.54
CA THR A 377 4.04 -32.20 5.57
C THR A 377 2.81 -33.13 5.59
N LEU A 378 2.16 -33.32 4.44
CA LEU A 378 0.96 -34.16 4.29
C LEU A 378 1.15 -35.63 4.75
N ALA A 379 2.35 -36.19 4.57
CA ALA A 379 2.65 -37.60 4.89
C ALA A 379 2.60 -37.90 6.41
N ALA A 380 3.05 -36.98 7.25
CA ALA A 380 2.99 -37.12 8.72
C ALA A 380 1.56 -37.01 9.27
N ARG A 381 0.57 -36.68 8.43
CA ARG A 381 -0.83 -36.45 8.84
C ARG A 381 -1.67 -37.72 8.87
N PHE A 382 -1.25 -38.77 8.17
CA PHE A 382 -1.95 -40.06 8.10
C PHE A 382 -1.38 -41.10 9.07
N ASP A 383 -0.14 -40.93 9.54
CA ASP A 383 0.55 -41.80 10.51
C ASP A 383 0.48 -41.24 11.95
N ARG A 384 -0.71 -40.77 12.34
CA ARG A 384 -0.97 -40.25 13.69
C ARG A 384 -2.20 -40.89 14.29
N THR A 385 -2.29 -40.84 15.62
CA THR A 385 -3.45 -41.32 16.38
C THR A 385 -4.49 -40.21 16.53
N ILE A 386 -5.77 -40.59 16.51
CA ILE A 386 -6.89 -39.67 16.71
C ILE A 386 -6.97 -39.28 18.19
N THR A 387 -7.16 -37.98 18.46
CA THR A 387 -7.27 -37.45 19.83
C THR A 387 -8.71 -37.08 20.20
N GLU A 388 -9.03 -37.13 21.49
CA GLU A 388 -10.33 -36.71 22.02
C GLU A 388 -10.58 -35.22 21.70
N GLY A 389 -11.80 -34.88 21.25
CA GLY A 389 -12.18 -33.49 20.98
C GLY A 389 -11.64 -32.93 19.65
N GLU A 390 -10.85 -33.71 18.90
CA GLU A 390 -10.38 -33.34 17.56
C GLU A 390 -11.52 -33.32 16.54
N LEU A 391 -11.42 -32.45 15.53
CA LEU A 391 -12.40 -32.37 14.44
C LEU A 391 -11.99 -33.30 13.29
N LEU A 392 -12.80 -34.31 13.01
CA LEU A 392 -12.63 -35.20 11.86
C LEU A 392 -13.58 -34.75 10.74
N THR A 393 -13.03 -34.46 9.56
CA THR A 393 -13.85 -34.12 8.39
C THR A 393 -14.18 -35.39 7.63
N VAL A 394 -15.43 -35.57 7.28
CA VAL A 394 -15.95 -36.82 6.73
C VAL A 394 -16.83 -36.54 5.53
N ILE A 395 -16.63 -37.30 4.45
CA ILE A 395 -17.34 -37.14 3.17
C ILE A 395 -18.21 -38.38 2.94
N GLY A 396 -19.54 -38.22 2.83
CA GLY A 396 -20.48 -39.32 2.59
C GLY A 396 -21.95 -38.93 2.82
N ASP A 397 -22.86 -39.87 2.52
CA ASP A 397 -24.31 -39.65 2.73
C ASP A 397 -24.64 -39.49 4.21
N ARG A 398 -25.60 -38.60 4.50
CA ARG A 398 -26.04 -38.29 5.87
C ARG A 398 -26.43 -39.52 6.69
N SER A 399 -27.21 -40.43 6.10
CA SER A 399 -27.64 -41.68 6.77
C SER A 399 -26.47 -42.59 7.13
N SER A 400 -25.45 -42.63 6.28
CA SER A 400 -24.22 -43.40 6.51
C SER A 400 -23.38 -42.76 7.61
N ILE A 401 -23.30 -41.43 7.64
CA ILE A 401 -22.54 -40.67 8.63
C ILE A 401 -23.19 -40.72 10.01
N GLU A 402 -24.52 -40.59 10.09
CA GLU A 402 -25.27 -40.73 11.34
C GLU A 402 -25.09 -42.15 11.92
N SER A 403 -25.20 -43.17 11.07
CA SER A 403 -24.95 -44.56 11.48
C SER A 403 -23.50 -44.77 11.94
N TYR A 404 -22.53 -44.17 11.25
CA TYR A 404 -21.11 -44.25 11.61
C TYR A 404 -20.79 -43.49 12.90
N ALA A 405 -21.41 -42.32 13.11
CA ALA A 405 -21.25 -41.53 14.31
C ALA A 405 -21.84 -42.26 15.52
N GLN A 406 -23.01 -42.87 15.38
CA GLN A 406 -23.64 -43.66 16.43
C GLN A 406 -22.81 -44.91 16.76
N LYS A 407 -22.31 -45.64 15.75
CA LYS A 407 -21.47 -46.84 15.94
C LYS A 407 -20.16 -46.54 16.66
N ASN A 408 -19.55 -45.38 16.40
CA ASN A 408 -18.24 -45.01 16.92
C ASN A 408 -18.29 -43.95 18.03
N ALA A 409 -19.46 -43.70 18.63
CA ALA A 409 -19.67 -42.68 19.68
C ALA A 409 -19.03 -41.31 19.32
N LEU A 410 -19.32 -40.83 18.11
CA LEU A 410 -18.89 -39.52 17.62
C LEU A 410 -20.03 -38.51 17.75
N GLU A 411 -19.70 -37.29 18.17
CA GLU A 411 -20.61 -36.15 18.16
C GLU A 411 -20.57 -35.48 16.78
N ILE A 412 -21.72 -35.23 16.17
CA ILE A 412 -21.82 -34.47 14.92
C ILE A 412 -21.80 -32.98 15.29
N VAL A 413 -20.73 -32.28 14.94
CA VAL A 413 -20.51 -30.88 15.34
C VAL A 413 -21.30 -29.91 14.46
N ASP A 414 -21.52 -30.24 13.19
CA ASP A 414 -22.27 -29.41 12.25
C ASP A 414 -23.67 -29.97 12.00
N GLN A 415 -24.65 -29.46 12.74
CA GLN A 415 -26.04 -29.54 12.30
C GLN A 415 -26.23 -28.54 11.16
N HIS A 416 -26.54 -29.05 9.96
CA HIS A 416 -26.95 -28.27 8.80
C HIS A 416 -28.31 -27.58 9.04
N SER A 417 -28.35 -26.60 9.95
CA SER A 417 -29.50 -25.73 10.18
C SER A 417 -29.17 -24.35 9.62
N GLY A 418 -29.37 -24.18 8.31
CA GLY A 418 -29.30 -22.88 7.67
C GLY A 418 -28.72 -22.94 6.26
N SER A 419 -29.26 -22.10 5.39
CA SER A 419 -28.99 -21.93 3.96
C SER A 419 -27.57 -21.47 3.60
N GLU A 420 -26.56 -21.71 4.43
CA GLU A 420 -25.18 -21.26 4.20
C GLU A 420 -24.14 -22.33 4.58
N PRO A 421 -24.07 -23.47 3.86
CA PRO A 421 -23.13 -24.56 4.14
C PRO A 421 -21.66 -24.09 4.17
N LEU A 422 -21.36 -23.03 3.42
CA LEU A 422 -19.99 -22.57 3.19
C LEU A 422 -19.39 -21.69 4.28
N LYS A 423 -20.21 -21.02 5.10
CA LYS A 423 -19.68 -20.09 6.12
C LYS A 423 -18.86 -20.80 7.19
N ASN A 424 -19.14 -22.08 7.44
CA ASN A 424 -18.39 -22.87 8.41
C ASN A 424 -17.02 -23.31 7.86
N PHE A 425 -16.91 -23.49 6.53
CA PHE A 425 -15.66 -23.85 5.85
C PHE A 425 -14.76 -22.65 5.52
N LEU A 426 -15.34 -21.47 5.27
CA LEU A 426 -14.62 -20.21 5.02
C LEU A 426 -14.48 -19.41 6.31
N ASN A 427 -13.48 -19.75 7.13
CA ASN A 427 -13.18 -19.02 8.36
C ASN A 427 -11.71 -18.60 8.40
N VAL A 428 -11.29 -17.88 9.45
CA VAL A 428 -9.88 -17.43 9.60
C VAL A 428 -8.88 -18.60 9.63
N GLN A 429 -9.36 -19.83 9.87
CA GLN A 429 -8.57 -21.05 9.99
C GLN A 429 -8.65 -21.99 8.76
N GLY A 430 -9.54 -21.73 7.79
CA GLY A 430 -9.81 -22.64 6.67
C GLY A 430 -10.33 -21.92 5.42
N GLY A 431 -9.92 -22.40 4.24
CA GLY A 431 -10.30 -21.84 2.94
C GLY A 431 -10.42 -22.93 1.87
N ILE A 432 -11.15 -22.61 0.79
CA ILE A 432 -11.35 -23.50 -0.35
C ILE A 432 -10.36 -23.13 -1.47
N VAL A 433 -9.71 -24.12 -2.06
CA VAL A 433 -8.81 -23.94 -3.21
C VAL A 433 -9.18 -24.94 -4.30
N GLU A 434 -9.45 -24.45 -5.51
CA GLU A 434 -9.60 -25.27 -6.71
C GLU A 434 -8.23 -25.44 -7.37
N VAL A 435 -7.77 -26.69 -7.52
CA VAL A 435 -6.47 -27.00 -8.12
C VAL A 435 -6.69 -27.78 -9.41
N MET A 436 -6.35 -27.17 -10.54
CA MET A 436 -6.34 -27.85 -11.84
C MET A 436 -5.03 -28.62 -12.00
N ILE A 437 -5.11 -29.95 -12.06
CA ILE A 437 -3.95 -30.80 -12.29
C ILE A 437 -3.86 -31.09 -13.79
N PRO A 438 -2.85 -30.57 -14.52
CA PRO A 438 -2.69 -30.86 -15.93
C PRO A 438 -2.39 -32.35 -16.14
N ARG A 439 -3.04 -32.93 -17.16
CA ARG A 439 -3.01 -34.36 -17.48
C ARG A 439 -1.58 -34.92 -17.69
N ASP A 440 -0.63 -34.06 -18.02
CA ASP A 440 0.74 -34.42 -18.41
C ASP A 440 1.74 -34.53 -17.23
N ARG A 441 1.29 -34.33 -15.98
CA ARG A 441 2.13 -34.46 -14.77
C ARG A 441 1.62 -35.46 -13.73
N ALA A 442 0.73 -36.37 -14.12
CA ALA A 442 0.14 -37.39 -13.24
C ALA A 442 1.10 -38.56 -12.90
N THR A 443 2.38 -38.29 -12.64
CA THR A 443 3.42 -39.29 -12.29
C THR A 443 3.99 -39.17 -10.87
N TYR A 444 3.28 -38.51 -9.95
CA TYR A 444 3.57 -38.51 -8.52
C TYR A 444 2.20 -38.56 -7.82
N THR A 445 1.77 -39.54 -7.04
CA THR A 445 2.46 -40.51 -6.18
C THR A 445 1.55 -41.73 -5.99
N ARG A 446 1.98 -42.91 -6.45
CA ARG A 446 1.56 -44.20 -5.88
C ARG A 446 2.75 -44.67 -5.03
N ARG A 447 2.73 -44.34 -3.75
CA ARG A 447 3.53 -45.01 -2.72
C ARG A 447 2.77 -44.93 -1.41
#